data_AF-A0A2V7BIK6-F1
#
_entry.id   AF-A0A2V7BIK6-F1
#
_cell.length_a   1.000
_cell.length_b   1.000
_cell.length_c   1.000
_cell.angle_alpha   90.00
_cell.angle_beta   90.00
_cell.angle_gamma   90.00
#
_symmetry.space_group_name_H-M   'P 1'
#
loop_
_entity.id
_entity.type
_entity.pdbx_description
1 polymer ?
#
loop_
_entity_poly.entity_id
_entity_poly.type
_entity_poly.pdbx_seq_one_letter_code
_entity_poly.pdbx_strand_id
1 'polypeptide(L)'
;MQGAMKRRLPALAALLLSAVVTLTPLAYATPPDPAWIPGFWDDADHDDLIFRITSDVGAIEPHPASDGGPVRAVVDAVPQTDERLDRSRAHSSPLTRAPPAL
;
A
#
# COMPACT_ATOMS: atom_id res chain seq x y z
N MET A 1 33.69 -39.57 7.21
CA MET A 1 33.01 -38.27 7.46
C MET A 1 33.93 -37.04 7.56
N GLN A 2 35.25 -37.16 7.79
CA GLN A 2 36.13 -35.98 7.97
C GLN A 2 36.43 -35.16 6.69
N GLY A 3 36.39 -35.77 5.50
CA GLY A 3 36.69 -35.07 4.23
C GLY A 3 35.61 -34.07 3.78
N ALA A 4 34.35 -34.30 4.17
CA ALA A 4 33.25 -33.40 3.83
C ALA A 4 33.32 -32.09 4.63
N MET A 5 33.55 -32.16 5.95
CA MET A 5 33.65 -30.97 6.81
C MET A 5 34.83 -30.06 6.45
N LYS A 6 35.97 -30.65 6.07
CA LYS A 6 37.17 -29.91 5.63
C LYS A 6 36.95 -29.11 4.35
N ARG A 7 36.03 -29.54 3.48
CA ARG A 7 35.64 -28.82 2.25
C ARG A 7 34.49 -27.83 2.45
N ARG A 8 33.72 -27.95 3.54
CA ARG A 8 32.57 -27.08 3.83
C ARG A 8 33.00 -25.71 4.32
N LEU A 9 34.06 -25.64 5.14
CA LEU A 9 34.60 -24.39 5.67
C LEU A 9 35.10 -23.43 4.55
N PRO A 10 35.96 -23.86 3.61
CA PRO A 10 36.42 -22.98 2.54
C PRO A 10 35.29 -22.59 1.58
N ALA A 11 34.33 -23.48 1.33
CA ALA A 11 33.16 -23.16 0.51
C ALA A 11 32.26 -22.11 1.17
N LEU A 12 32.03 -22.22 2.48
CA LEU A 12 31.28 -21.22 3.24
C LEU A 12 32.01 -19.87 3.26
N ALA A 13 33.33 -19.89 3.47
CA ALA A 13 34.14 -18.68 3.44
C ALA A 13 34.09 -17.99 2.07
N ALA A 14 34.19 -18.76 0.97
CA ALA A 14 34.05 -18.24 -0.39
C ALA A 14 32.65 -17.66 -0.64
N LEU A 15 31.59 -18.33 -0.18
CA LEU A 15 30.22 -17.82 -0.27
C LEU A 15 30.06 -16.51 0.48
N LEU A 16 30.52 -16.41 1.73
CA LEU A 16 30.44 -15.20 2.54
C LEU A 16 31.25 -14.06 1.92
N LEU A 17 32.48 -14.34 1.47
CA LEU A 17 33.31 -13.35 0.78
C LEU A 17 32.62 -12.85 -0.48
N SER A 18 32.05 -13.76 -1.28
CA SER A 18 31.30 -13.37 -2.48
C SER A 18 30.10 -12.50 -2.12
N ALA A 19 29.32 -12.87 -1.10
CA ALA A 19 28.17 -12.10 -0.65
C ALA A 19 28.56 -10.70 -0.20
N VAL A 20 29.60 -10.55 0.63
CA VAL A 20 30.07 -9.25 1.12
C VAL A 20 30.54 -8.35 -0.03
N VAL A 21 31.20 -8.92 -1.04
CA VAL A 21 31.72 -8.15 -2.18
C VAL A 21 30.62 -7.81 -3.18
N THR A 22 29.64 -8.70 -3.40
CA THR A 22 28.63 -8.52 -4.46
C THR A 22 27.32 -7.90 -3.98
N LEU A 23 26.95 -7.97 -2.70
CA LEU A 23 25.65 -7.45 -2.24
C LEU A 23 25.44 -5.98 -2.61
N THR A 24 26.42 -5.13 -2.31
CA THR A 24 26.35 -3.68 -2.56
C THR A 24 26.17 -3.37 -4.05
N PRO A 25 27.07 -3.79 -4.96
CA PRO A 25 26.88 -3.51 -6.38
C PRO A 25 25.62 -4.16 -6.97
N LEU A 26 25.17 -5.31 -6.44
CA LEU A 26 23.92 -5.93 -6.89
C LEU A 26 22.69 -5.13 -6.41
N ALA A 27 22.75 -4.53 -5.23
CA ALA A 27 21.71 -3.63 -4.73
C ALA A 27 21.62 -2.33 -5.56
N TYR A 28 22.76 -1.84 -6.06
CA TYR A 28 22.81 -0.67 -6.96
C TYR A 28 22.61 -1.01 -8.44
N ALA A 29 22.47 -2.29 -8.81
CA ALA A 29 22.18 -2.69 -10.19
C ALA A 29 20.76 -2.28 -10.61
N THR A 30 19.86 -2.16 -9.65
CA THR A 30 18.58 -1.45 -9.78
C THR A 30 18.74 -0.02 -9.26
N PRO A 31 18.09 0.99 -9.90
CA PRO A 31 18.05 2.33 -9.34
C PRO A 31 17.60 2.30 -7.88
N PRO A 32 18.21 3.09 -6.98
CA PRO A 32 17.71 3.25 -5.63
C PRO A 32 16.24 3.66 -5.68
N ASP A 33 15.43 3.13 -4.77
CA ASP A 33 14.05 3.57 -4.62
C ASP A 33 13.99 5.10 -4.51
N PRO A 34 12.97 5.75 -5.09
CA PRO A 34 12.82 7.19 -5.00
C PRO A 34 12.80 7.68 -3.56
N ALA A 35 13.15 8.96 -3.38
CA ALA A 35 13.06 9.63 -2.09
C ALA A 35 11.64 9.52 -1.51
N TRP A 36 11.56 9.54 -0.18
CA TRP A 36 10.26 9.58 0.48
C TRP A 36 9.57 10.91 0.17
N ILE A 37 8.35 10.82 -0.38
CA ILE A 37 7.50 11.94 -0.77
C ILE A 37 6.27 11.95 0.16
N PRO A 38 6.02 13.05 0.91
CA PRO A 38 4.80 13.18 1.71
C PRO A 38 3.56 13.07 0.83
N GLY A 39 2.49 12.45 1.35
CA GLY A 39 1.25 12.20 0.62
C GLY A 39 1.28 10.96 -0.27
N PHE A 40 2.45 10.49 -0.73
CA PHE A 40 2.53 9.34 -1.65
C PHE A 40 2.84 8.02 -0.93
N TRP A 41 3.64 8.07 0.14
CA TRP A 41 4.14 6.88 0.85
C TRP A 41 3.62 6.77 2.30
N ASP A 42 2.68 7.62 2.70
CA ASP A 42 2.12 7.70 4.05
C ASP A 42 0.60 7.41 4.09
N ASP A 43 0.04 6.89 2.99
CA ASP A 43 -1.42 6.62 2.90
C ASP A 43 -2.25 7.92 3.02
N ALA A 44 -1.66 9.07 2.64
CA ALA A 44 -2.28 10.38 2.71
C ALA A 44 -2.61 10.97 1.32
N ASP A 45 -2.81 10.12 0.31
CA ASP A 45 -3.32 10.49 -1.02
C ASP A 45 -4.84 10.32 -1.18
N HIS A 46 -5.53 9.86 -0.13
CA HIS A 46 -6.99 9.78 -0.03
C HIS A 46 -7.66 8.78 -0.98
N ASP A 47 -6.95 7.77 -1.47
CA ASP A 47 -7.56 6.67 -2.23
C ASP A 47 -8.54 5.85 -1.36
N ASP A 48 -8.30 5.77 -0.05
CA ASP A 48 -9.16 5.21 0.99
C ASP A 48 -10.57 5.84 1.02
N LEU A 49 -10.67 7.15 0.76
CA LEU A 49 -11.94 7.86 0.66
C LEU A 49 -12.73 7.40 -0.58
N ILE A 50 -12.05 7.17 -1.70
CA ILE A 50 -12.68 6.68 -2.93
C ILE A 50 -13.21 5.25 -2.72
N PHE A 51 -12.41 4.39 -2.09
CA PHE A 51 -12.86 3.05 -1.71
C PHE A 51 -14.07 3.11 -0.78
N ARG A 52 -14.10 4.01 0.20
CA ARG A 52 -15.26 4.22 1.06
C ARG A 52 -16.50 4.63 0.27
N ILE A 53 -16.43 5.69 -0.52
CA ILE A 53 -17.59 6.21 -1.26
C ILE A 53 -18.14 5.14 -2.20
N THR A 54 -17.27 4.45 -2.94
CA THR A 54 -17.70 3.44 -3.91
C THR A 54 -18.26 2.17 -3.26
N SER A 55 -17.72 1.75 -2.11
CA SER A 55 -18.26 0.62 -1.35
C SER A 55 -19.58 0.94 -0.64
N ASP A 56 -19.74 2.17 -0.14
CA ASP A 56 -20.97 2.62 0.54
C ASP A 56 -22.12 2.87 -0.44
N VAL A 57 -21.85 3.43 -1.63
CA VAL A 57 -22.84 3.55 -2.71
C VAL A 57 -23.32 2.17 -3.19
N GLY A 58 -22.45 1.15 -3.16
CA GLY A 58 -22.83 -0.24 -3.43
C GLY A 58 -23.66 -0.89 -2.32
N ALA A 59 -23.71 -0.31 -1.13
CA ALA A 59 -24.49 -0.77 0.02
C ALA A 59 -25.87 -0.11 0.13
N ILE A 60 -26.22 0.82 -0.76
CA ILE A 60 -27.58 1.36 -0.85
C ILE A 60 -28.49 0.24 -1.40
N GLU A 61 -29.33 -0.32 -0.54
CA GLU A 61 -30.44 -1.20 -0.93
C GLU A 61 -31.19 -0.57 -2.13
N PRO A 62 -31.37 -1.29 -3.25
CA PRO A 62 -32.05 -0.74 -4.40
C PRO A 62 -33.44 -0.24 -3.99
N HIS A 63 -33.61 1.08 -3.97
CA HIS A 63 -34.92 1.68 -3.79
C HIS A 63 -35.82 1.14 -4.91
N PRO A 64 -37.02 0.60 -4.62
CA PRO A 64 -37.89 0.11 -5.67
C PRO A 64 -38.10 1.24 -6.67
N ALA A 65 -37.66 1.01 -7.91
CA ALA A 65 -37.70 2.00 -8.97
C ALA A 65 -39.13 2.50 -9.10
N SER A 66 -39.37 3.75 -8.70
CA SER A 66 -40.64 4.40 -9.00
C SER A 66 -40.69 4.63 -10.50
N ASP A 67 -41.78 4.15 -11.11
CA ASP A 67 -42.04 4.10 -12.54
C ASP A 67 -41.57 5.35 -13.30
N GLY A 68 -40.55 5.16 -14.15
CA GLY A 68 -40.41 5.80 -15.47
C GLY A 68 -40.51 7.33 -15.65
N GLY A 69 -40.24 8.16 -14.64
CA GLY A 69 -40.13 9.62 -14.81
C GLY A 69 -38.71 10.08 -15.18
N PRO A 70 -38.52 11.19 -15.92
CA PRO A 70 -37.18 11.72 -16.21
C PRO A 70 -36.45 12.05 -14.90
N VAL A 71 -35.35 11.34 -14.64
CA VAL A 71 -34.49 11.58 -13.47
C VAL A 71 -33.83 12.94 -13.63
N ARG A 72 -34.30 13.91 -12.85
CA ARG A 72 -33.65 15.21 -12.73
C ARG A 72 -32.38 15.00 -11.91
N ALA A 73 -31.23 14.98 -12.58
CA ALA A 73 -29.93 14.96 -11.92
C ALA A 73 -29.78 16.27 -11.12
N VAL A 74 -29.98 16.20 -9.81
CA VAL A 74 -29.54 17.24 -8.88
C VAL A 74 -28.04 17.06 -8.75
N VAL A 75 -27.27 17.92 -9.42
CA VAL A 75 -25.80 17.87 -9.39
C VAL A 75 -25.26 18.34 -8.04
N ASP A 76 -26.07 19.09 -7.27
CA ASP A 76 -25.67 19.49 -5.94
C ASP A 76 -26.87 19.77 -5.02
N ALA A 77 -26.91 19.04 -3.92
CA ALA A 77 -27.52 19.44 -2.67
C ALA A 77 -26.72 18.72 -1.58
N VAL A 78 -25.76 19.42 -0.97
CA VAL A 78 -25.03 18.94 0.21
C VAL A 78 -25.83 19.32 1.46
N PRO A 79 -26.62 18.40 2.05
CA PRO A 79 -26.97 18.54 3.46
C PRO A 79 -25.69 18.37 4.27
N GLN A 80 -25.34 19.40 5.03
CA GLN A 80 -24.28 19.35 6.04
C GLN A 80 -24.70 18.32 7.09
N THR A 81 -24.32 17.07 6.87
CA THR A 81 -24.50 15.99 7.84
C THR A 81 -23.30 16.05 8.76
N ASP A 82 -23.58 16.17 10.06
CA ASP A 82 -22.57 16.19 11.11
C ASP A 82 -21.70 14.93 10.97
N GLU A 83 -20.45 15.10 10.52
CA GLU A 83 -19.52 14.00 10.24
C GLU A 83 -19.06 13.38 11.54
N ARG A 84 -19.92 12.54 12.12
CA ARG A 84 -19.50 11.62 13.16
C ARG A 84 -18.65 10.55 12.47
N LEU A 85 -17.33 10.75 12.54
CA LEU A 85 -16.31 9.81 12.09
C LEU A 85 -16.57 8.44 12.72
N ASP A 86 -17.30 7.58 12.03
CA ASP A 86 -17.43 6.19 12.43
C ASP A 86 -16.07 5.54 12.17
N ARG A 87 -15.44 5.07 13.25
CA ARG A 87 -14.06 4.59 13.24
C ARG A 87 -13.99 3.40 12.30
N SER A 88 -13.50 3.67 11.11
CA SER A 88 -13.49 2.68 10.06
C SER A 88 -12.44 1.65 10.38
N ARG A 89 -12.77 0.38 10.17
CA ARG A 89 -11.75 -0.67 10.17
C ARG A 89 -10.70 -0.24 9.16
N ALA A 90 -9.47 -0.04 9.63
CA ALA A 90 -8.34 0.15 8.76
C ALA A 90 -8.32 -1.04 7.81
N HIS A 91 -8.65 -0.79 6.53
CA HIS A 91 -8.29 -1.73 5.49
C HIS A 91 -6.77 -1.82 5.55
N SER A 92 -6.24 -3.03 5.63
CA SER A 92 -4.80 -3.23 5.73
C SER A 92 -4.14 -2.68 4.48
N SER A 93 -3.64 -1.45 4.53
CA SER A 93 -2.84 -0.88 3.46
C SER A 93 -1.58 -1.73 3.28
N PRO A 94 -1.15 -1.98 2.04
CA PRO A 94 0.13 -2.64 1.79
C PRO A 94 1.23 -1.85 2.48
N LEU A 95 2.26 -2.54 2.99
CA LEU A 95 3.38 -1.96 3.74
C LEU A 95 3.97 -0.71 3.05
N THR A 96 3.47 0.47 3.39
CA THR A 96 4.00 1.74 2.88
C THR A 96 5.28 2.13 3.61
N ARG A 97 6.17 2.85 2.92
CA ARG A 97 7.49 3.21 3.44
C ARG A 97 7.34 4.25 4.56
N ALA A 98 7.85 3.92 5.75
CA ALA A 98 7.89 4.85 6.87
C ALA A 98 8.65 6.15 6.53
N PRO A 99 8.25 7.30 7.10
CA PRO A 99 8.96 8.57 6.89
C PRO A 99 10.43 8.46 7.35
N PRO A 100 11.34 9.23 6.73
CA PRO A 100 12.73 9.30 7.17
C PRO A 100 12.80 9.77 8.64
N ALA A 101 13.63 9.10 9.44
CA ALA A 101 13.90 9.52 10.81
C ALA A 101 14.64 10.86 10.81
N LEU A 102 14.22 11.77 11.69
CA LEU A 102 14.88 13.05 11.96
C LEU A 102 16.19 12.85 12.73
#